data_AF-A0A812Y1P1-F1
#
_entry.id   AF-A0A812Y1P1-F1
#
_cell.length_a   1.000
_cell.length_b   1.000
_cell.length_c   1.000
_cell.angle_alpha   90.00
_cell.angle_beta   90.00
_cell.angle_gamma   90.00
#
_symmetry.space_group_name_H-M   'P 1'
#
loop_
_entity.id
_entity.type
_entity.pdbx_description
1 polymer ?
#
loop_
_entity_poly.entity_id
_entity_poly.type
_entity_poly.pdbx_seq_one_letter_code
_entity_poly.pdbx_strand_id
1 'polypeptide(L)'
;MGRVRTKTVKKAARVIVEKYYSKLTLDFQVNKKITEEVATVPSKRLRNKIAGFTTHLMKRIQKGPVRGISLKLQEEERERRMEFVPDQSEVNTEFIQVDPDTRDMLKELEMDRLPNITTSNVPQVEGWCPKVKEEKLGLGQIRSECKWHKHASWQVAEWKMGRVRTKTVKKAARVIVEKYYSKLTLDFQVNKKITEEVATVPSKRLRNKIAGFTTHLMKRIQKGPVRGISLKLQEEERERRMEFVPDQSEVNTEFIQVDQDTRDMLKELDMDRLPNITTSNMTLVGTMRRH
;
A
#
# COMPACT_ATOMS: atom_id res chain seq x y z
N MET A 1 21.44 -12.26 -11.21
CA MET A 1 20.76 -11.49 -10.14
C MET A 1 21.19 -10.03 -10.26
N GLY A 2 20.26 -9.10 -10.50
CA GLY A 2 20.59 -7.68 -10.67
C GLY A 2 21.19 -7.05 -9.40
N ARG A 3 22.10 -6.08 -9.57
CA ARG A 3 22.76 -5.35 -8.49
C ARG A 3 21.80 -4.33 -7.83
N VAL A 4 20.81 -4.82 -7.07
CA VAL A 4 19.82 -3.97 -6.39
C VAL A 4 20.38 -3.37 -5.11
N ARG A 5 20.27 -2.05 -4.95
CA ARG A 5 20.73 -1.29 -3.77
C ARG A 5 19.72 -1.38 -2.60
N THR A 6 20.21 -1.37 -1.37
CA THR A 6 19.40 -1.46 -0.14
C THR A 6 18.62 -0.18 0.17
N LYS A 7 17.60 -0.28 1.03
CA LYS A 7 16.76 0.87 1.45
C LYS A 7 17.55 1.99 2.14
N THR A 8 18.59 1.65 2.89
CA THR A 8 19.45 2.61 3.61
C THR A 8 20.19 3.52 2.63
N VAL A 9 20.83 2.93 1.62
CA VAL A 9 21.50 3.67 0.54
C VAL A 9 20.52 4.58 -0.19
N LYS A 10 19.34 4.07 -0.54
CA LYS A 10 18.30 4.84 -1.25
C LYS A 10 17.69 5.96 -0.40
N LYS A 11 17.61 5.81 0.92
CA LYS A 11 17.10 6.85 1.82
C LYS A 11 18.15 7.95 2.00
N ALA A 12 19.38 7.58 2.33
CA ALA A 12 20.49 8.53 2.51
C ALA A 12 20.74 9.38 1.26
N ALA A 13 20.82 8.76 0.09
CA ALA A 13 21.04 9.48 -1.16
C ALA A 13 19.89 10.44 -1.51
N ARG A 14 18.63 10.11 -1.19
CA ARG A 14 17.50 11.03 -1.42
C ARG A 14 17.60 12.26 -0.54
N VAL A 15 17.93 12.09 0.73
CA VAL A 15 18.15 13.20 1.67
C VAL A 15 19.29 14.11 1.21
N ILE A 16 20.37 13.53 0.66
CA ILE A 16 21.50 14.32 0.12
C ILE A 16 21.07 15.12 -1.11
N VAL A 17 20.30 14.55 -2.02
CA VAL A 17 19.78 15.26 -3.20
C VAL A 17 18.83 16.38 -2.82
N GLU A 18 17.94 16.12 -1.85
CA GLU A 18 16.95 17.09 -1.36
C GLU A 18 17.60 18.32 -0.71
N LYS A 19 18.67 18.11 0.09
CA LYS A 19 19.34 19.20 0.82
C LYS A 19 20.45 19.91 0.03
N TYR A 20 21.18 19.17 -0.82
CA TYR A 20 22.42 19.66 -1.45
C TYR A 20 22.38 19.59 -2.98
N TYR A 21 21.20 19.78 -3.59
CA TYR A 21 21.02 19.71 -5.03
C TYR A 21 22.03 20.58 -5.80
N SER A 22 22.25 21.82 -5.36
CA SER A 22 23.15 22.80 -5.99
C SER A 22 24.62 22.38 -6.04
N LYS A 23 25.05 21.53 -5.11
CA LYS A 23 26.47 21.09 -5.03
C LYS A 23 26.73 19.83 -5.83
N LEU A 24 25.69 19.05 -6.11
CA LEU A 24 25.81 17.73 -6.70
C LEU A 24 25.94 17.81 -8.23
N THR A 25 26.74 16.91 -8.80
CA THR A 25 27.01 16.86 -10.25
C THR A 25 26.61 15.51 -10.84
N LEU A 26 26.84 15.30 -12.15
CA LEU A 26 26.67 13.99 -12.79
C LEU A 26 27.85 13.04 -12.55
N ASP A 27 29.00 13.58 -12.14
CA ASP A 27 30.23 12.82 -11.93
C ASP A 27 30.19 12.03 -10.61
N PHE A 28 30.73 10.82 -10.65
CA PHE A 28 30.84 9.97 -9.47
C PHE A 28 31.90 10.45 -8.48
N GLN A 29 33.07 10.91 -8.92
CA GLN A 29 34.17 11.27 -8.01
C GLN A 29 33.84 12.54 -7.23
N VAL A 30 33.25 13.54 -7.88
CA VAL A 30 32.77 14.77 -7.24
C VAL A 30 31.71 14.44 -6.19
N ASN A 31 30.70 13.66 -6.56
CA ASN A 31 29.66 13.24 -5.61
C ASN A 31 30.20 12.35 -4.48
N LYS A 32 31.26 11.58 -4.72
CA LYS A 32 31.93 10.79 -3.66
C LYS A 32 32.55 11.70 -2.62
N LYS A 33 33.24 12.77 -3.05
CA LYS A 33 33.81 13.79 -2.16
C LYS A 33 32.72 14.54 -1.39
N ILE A 34 31.66 14.97 -2.07
CA ILE A 34 30.52 15.64 -1.42
C ILE A 34 29.84 14.74 -0.40
N THR A 35 29.66 13.43 -0.68
CA THR A 35 29.08 12.51 0.30
C THR A 35 29.98 12.27 1.51
N GLU A 36 31.28 12.50 1.40
CA GLU A 36 32.23 12.43 2.51
C GLU A 36 32.18 13.69 3.37
N GLU A 37 31.99 14.86 2.76
CA GLU A 37 31.82 16.14 3.45
C GLU A 37 30.45 16.26 4.13
N VAL A 38 29.38 15.81 3.47
CA VAL A 38 28.00 15.98 3.93
C VAL A 38 27.59 14.96 4.99
N ALA A 39 28.15 13.75 4.95
CA ALA A 39 27.70 12.66 5.79
C ALA A 39 28.86 11.87 6.40
N THR A 40 28.82 11.69 7.72
CA THR A 40 29.72 10.80 8.45
C THR A 40 29.36 9.34 8.13
N VAL A 41 29.88 8.83 7.00
CA VAL A 41 29.65 7.45 6.56
C VAL A 41 30.80 6.57 7.04
N PRO A 42 30.54 5.55 7.87
CA PRO A 42 31.61 4.78 8.53
C PRO A 42 32.38 3.86 7.58
N SER A 43 31.74 3.42 6.48
CA SER A 43 32.35 2.46 5.54
C SER A 43 32.52 3.05 4.15
N LYS A 44 33.74 2.94 3.61
CA LYS A 44 34.07 3.26 2.21
C LYS A 44 33.11 2.58 1.22
N ARG A 45 32.73 1.33 1.46
CA ARG A 45 31.81 0.58 0.58
C ARG A 45 30.39 1.16 0.62
N LEU A 46 29.94 1.69 1.76
CA LEU A 46 28.64 2.35 1.87
C LEU A 46 28.66 3.73 1.22
N ARG A 47 29.72 4.51 1.45
CA ARG A 47 29.93 5.83 0.81
C ARG A 47 29.86 5.72 -0.70
N ASN A 48 30.59 4.77 -1.29
CA ASN A 48 30.60 4.55 -2.74
C ASN A 48 29.22 4.12 -3.28
N LYS A 49 28.45 3.34 -2.51
CA LYS A 49 27.08 2.96 -2.90
C LYS A 49 26.11 4.14 -2.86
N ILE A 50 26.27 5.04 -1.88
CA ILE A 50 25.47 6.25 -1.72
C ILE A 50 25.79 7.22 -2.87
N ALA A 51 27.06 7.60 -3.05
CA ALA A 51 27.50 8.46 -4.14
C ALA A 51 27.06 7.93 -5.52
N GLY A 52 27.21 6.62 -5.74
CA GLY A 52 26.80 5.97 -6.98
C GLY A 52 25.29 5.80 -7.15
N PHE A 53 24.47 6.05 -6.12
CA PHE A 53 23.02 6.16 -6.27
C PHE A 53 22.58 7.62 -6.42
N THR A 54 23.27 8.56 -5.77
CA THR A 54 23.09 10.00 -5.95
C THR A 54 23.33 10.40 -7.41
N THR A 55 24.40 9.94 -8.05
CA THR A 55 24.64 10.15 -9.50
C THR A 55 23.52 9.59 -10.37
N HIS A 56 23.01 8.42 -10.00
CA HIS A 56 21.91 7.78 -10.72
C HIS A 56 20.59 8.56 -10.57
N LEU A 57 20.35 9.17 -9.41
CA LEU A 57 19.21 10.06 -9.19
C LEU A 57 19.35 11.32 -10.04
N MET A 58 20.53 11.94 -10.11
CA MET A 58 20.75 13.14 -10.94
C MET A 58 20.47 12.87 -12.42
N LYS A 59 20.96 11.75 -12.97
CA LYS A 59 20.64 11.34 -14.35
C LYS A 59 19.16 11.07 -14.59
N ARG A 60 18.40 10.72 -13.54
CA ARG A 60 16.95 10.51 -13.66
C ARG A 60 16.18 11.81 -13.56
N ILE A 61 16.62 12.75 -12.73
CA ILE A 61 16.00 14.08 -12.58
C ILE A 61 16.08 14.84 -13.91
N GLN A 62 17.20 14.74 -14.65
CA GLN A 62 17.32 15.32 -15.99
C GLN A 62 16.29 14.79 -17.01
N LYS A 63 15.79 13.56 -16.83
CA LYS A 63 14.83 12.94 -17.74
C LYS A 63 13.37 13.17 -17.33
N GLY A 64 13.14 13.68 -16.12
CA GLY A 64 11.78 13.92 -15.62
C GLY A 64 11.67 13.85 -14.09
N PRO A 65 10.48 14.15 -13.56
CA PRO A 65 10.23 14.22 -12.13
C PRO A 65 10.40 12.85 -11.47
N VAL A 66 11.23 12.79 -10.43
CA VAL A 66 11.51 11.54 -9.71
C VAL A 66 10.65 11.46 -8.46
N ARG A 67 9.83 10.41 -8.38
CA ARG A 67 8.94 10.17 -7.23
C ARG A 67 9.72 10.11 -5.90
N GLY A 68 9.26 10.89 -4.92
CA GLY A 68 9.76 10.87 -3.55
C GLY A 68 11.08 11.60 -3.35
N ILE A 69 11.32 12.63 -4.17
CA ILE A 69 12.34 13.67 -3.98
C ILE A 69 11.63 15.00 -4.25
N SER A 70 11.52 15.84 -3.22
CA SER A 70 11.15 17.26 -3.33
C SER A 70 12.40 18.03 -3.74
N LEU A 71 12.41 18.58 -4.95
CA LEU A 71 13.32 19.68 -5.24
C LEU A 71 12.58 20.96 -4.87
N LYS A 72 13.17 21.80 -4.03
CA LYS A 72 12.62 23.12 -3.71
C LYS A 72 12.31 23.95 -4.96
N LEU A 73 13.13 23.81 -6.01
CA LEU A 73 12.90 24.43 -7.32
C LEU A 73 11.57 23.98 -7.98
N GLN A 74 11.13 22.74 -7.72
CA GLN A 74 9.83 22.23 -8.20
C GLN A 74 8.67 22.65 -7.29
N GLU A 75 8.95 23.02 -6.04
CA GLU A 75 7.93 23.52 -5.10
C GLU A 75 7.53 24.94 -5.49
N GLU A 76 8.49 25.83 -5.79
CA GLU A 76 8.20 27.19 -6.27
C GLU A 76 7.48 27.22 -7.63
N GLU A 77 7.82 26.31 -8.54
CA GLU A 77 7.11 26.21 -9.84
C GLU A 77 5.70 25.61 -9.68
N ARG A 78 5.52 24.67 -8.74
CA ARG A 78 4.17 24.19 -8.37
C ARG A 78 3.35 25.27 -7.69
N GLU A 79 3.95 26.06 -6.82
CA GLU A 79 3.29 27.18 -6.16
C GLU A 79 2.82 28.18 -7.21
N ARG A 80 3.68 28.58 -8.16
CA ARG A 80 3.25 29.42 -9.28
C ARG A 80 2.14 28.81 -10.13
N ARG A 81 2.12 27.49 -10.32
CA ARG A 81 1.06 26.81 -11.07
C ARG A 81 -0.25 26.63 -10.28
N MET A 82 -0.17 26.49 -8.96
CA MET A 82 -1.35 26.40 -8.08
C MET A 82 -1.94 27.79 -7.78
N GLU A 83 -1.09 28.81 -7.72
CA GLU A 83 -1.44 30.21 -7.51
C GLU A 83 -1.81 30.91 -8.84
N PHE A 84 -1.68 30.21 -9.97
CA PHE A 84 -2.13 30.70 -11.26
C PHE A 84 -3.67 30.70 -11.31
N VAL A 85 -4.25 31.84 -10.96
CA VAL A 85 -5.64 32.18 -11.25
C VAL A 85 -5.65 32.88 -12.61
N PRO A 86 -6.27 32.30 -13.65
CA PRO A 86 -6.38 32.97 -14.94
C PRO A 86 -7.27 34.21 -14.82
N ASP A 87 -6.91 35.29 -15.52
CA ASP A 87 -7.68 36.54 -15.54
C ASP A 87 -9.10 36.37 -16.12
N GLN A 88 -9.31 35.33 -16.92
CA GLN A 88 -10.61 34.94 -17.47
C GLN A 88 -10.90 33.49 -17.12
N SER A 89 -12.06 33.23 -16.49
CA SER A 89 -12.51 31.86 -16.20
C SER A 89 -12.91 31.15 -17.48
N GLU A 90 -12.46 29.91 -17.70
CA GLU A 90 -12.88 29.06 -18.85
C GLU A 90 -14.40 28.81 -18.89
N VAL A 91 -15.11 29.10 -17.79
CA VAL A 91 -16.58 29.01 -17.69
C VAL A 91 -17.30 30.21 -18.34
N ASN A 92 -16.61 31.33 -18.60
CA ASN A 92 -17.15 32.48 -19.35
C ASN A 92 -17.17 32.15 -20.85
N THR A 93 -18.02 31.20 -21.23
CA THR A 93 -18.35 30.92 -22.63
C THR A 93 -19.67 31.60 -22.96
N GLU A 94 -19.74 32.25 -24.12
CA GLU A 94 -20.97 32.93 -24.58
C GLU A 94 -22.10 31.94 -24.87
N PHE A 95 -21.80 30.65 -25.09
CA PHE A 95 -22.75 29.59 -25.38
C PHE A 95 -22.31 28.27 -24.73
N ILE A 96 -23.20 27.65 -23.95
CA ILE A 96 -22.98 26.34 -23.34
C ILE A 96 -23.61 25.29 -24.26
N GLN A 97 -22.79 24.37 -24.78
CA GLN A 97 -23.28 23.24 -25.58
C GLN A 97 -23.64 22.08 -24.66
N VAL A 98 -24.88 21.61 -24.77
CA VAL A 98 -25.44 20.56 -23.93
C VAL A 98 -25.94 19.42 -24.80
N ASP A 99 -25.62 18.18 -24.41
CA ASP A 99 -26.12 16.98 -25.06
C ASP A 99 -27.66 16.88 -24.96
N PRO A 100 -28.34 16.21 -25.92
CA PRO A 100 -29.81 16.11 -25.92
C PRO A 100 -30.40 15.55 -24.62
N ASP A 101 -29.80 14.48 -24.08
CA ASP A 101 -30.26 13.84 -22.84
C ASP A 101 -30.15 14.79 -21.63
N THR A 102 -29.08 15.58 -21.58
CA THR A 102 -28.85 16.56 -20.51
C THR A 102 -29.82 17.74 -20.63
N ARG A 103 -30.26 18.08 -21.85
CA ARG A 103 -31.31 19.09 -22.07
C ARG A 103 -32.67 18.60 -21.60
N ASP A 104 -33.01 17.32 -21.82
CA ASP A 104 -34.29 16.77 -21.35
C ASP A 104 -34.35 16.70 -19.82
N MET A 105 -33.24 16.40 -19.16
CA MET A 105 -33.10 16.54 -17.71
C MET A 105 -33.29 18.00 -17.22
N LEU A 106 -32.78 18.99 -17.96
CA LEU A 106 -33.01 20.40 -17.63
C LEU A 106 -34.47 20.82 -17.77
N LYS A 107 -35.22 20.20 -18.70
CA LYS A 107 -36.67 20.40 -18.84
C LYS A 107 -37.44 19.84 -17.66
N GLU A 108 -37.07 18.65 -17.19
CA GLU A 108 -37.69 18.02 -16.02
C GLU A 108 -37.47 18.82 -14.73
N LEU A 109 -36.35 19.53 -14.64
CA LEU A 109 -36.00 20.40 -13.50
C LEU A 109 -36.52 21.84 -13.64
N GLU A 110 -37.30 22.16 -14.68
CA GLU A 110 -37.81 23.51 -14.98
C GLU A 110 -36.70 24.58 -15.19
N MET A 111 -35.48 24.16 -15.53
CA MET A 111 -34.30 25.05 -15.69
C MET A 111 -34.04 25.47 -17.16
N ASP A 112 -35.02 25.27 -18.05
CA ASP A 112 -34.89 25.53 -19.49
C ASP A 112 -34.69 26.99 -19.89
N ARG A 113 -35.06 27.93 -19.01
CA ARG A 113 -35.02 29.37 -19.31
C ARG A 113 -33.67 30.02 -19.04
N LEU A 114 -32.62 29.23 -18.85
CA LEU A 114 -31.28 29.78 -18.74
C LEU A 114 -30.82 30.29 -20.11
N PRO A 115 -30.38 31.56 -20.22
CA PRO A 115 -29.89 32.11 -21.47
C PRO A 115 -28.63 31.35 -21.93
N ASN A 116 -28.41 31.29 -23.24
CA ASN A 116 -27.18 30.82 -23.88
C ASN A 116 -26.91 29.29 -23.87
N ILE A 117 -27.93 28.45 -23.67
CA ILE A 117 -27.82 26.99 -23.84
C ILE A 117 -28.13 26.60 -25.30
N THR A 118 -27.21 25.89 -25.94
CA THR A 118 -27.36 25.38 -27.33
C THR A 118 -27.24 23.85 -27.35
N THR A 119 -28.03 23.19 -28.20
CA THR A 119 -27.97 21.72 -28.35
C THR A 119 -26.99 21.37 -29.45
N SER A 120 -25.91 20.67 -29.11
CA SER A 120 -24.98 20.13 -30.09
C SER A 120 -25.46 18.76 -30.53
N ASN A 121 -25.92 18.64 -31.78
CA ASN A 121 -26.07 17.33 -32.43
C ASN A 121 -24.67 16.85 -32.84
N VAL A 122 -23.89 16.36 -31.88
CA VAL A 122 -22.64 15.67 -32.18
C VAL A 122 -23.02 14.24 -32.60
N PRO A 123 -22.73 13.79 -33.83
CA PRO A 123 -22.92 12.39 -34.19
C PRO A 123 -22.07 11.52 -33.27
N GLN A 124 -22.67 10.48 -32.69
CA GLN A 124 -21.97 9.49 -31.87
C GLN A 124 -20.76 8.97 -32.65
N VAL A 125 -19.57 9.39 -32.25
CA VAL A 125 -18.34 8.79 -32.74
C VAL A 125 -18.30 7.39 -32.15
N GLU A 126 -18.51 6.39 -33.00
CA GLU A 126 -18.37 4.98 -32.65
C GLU A 126 -17.08 4.80 -31.86
N GLY A 127 -17.22 4.22 -30.66
CA GLY A 127 -16.12 4.00 -29.74
C GLY A 127 -14.93 3.39 -30.46
N TRP A 128 -13.77 4.00 -30.27
CA TRP A 128 -12.49 3.52 -30.78
C TRP A 128 -12.19 2.16 -30.15
N CYS A 129 -12.61 1.07 -30.81
CA CYS A 129 -12.21 -0.29 -30.48
C CYS A 129 -11.02 -0.63 -31.38
N PRO A 130 -9.80 -0.83 -30.83
CA PRO A 130 -8.67 -1.23 -31.66
C PRO A 130 -8.96 -2.62 -32.25
N LYS A 131 -9.28 -2.66 -33.56
CA LYS A 131 -9.35 -3.91 -34.33
C LYS A 131 -7.98 -4.58 -34.27
N VAL A 132 -7.87 -5.64 -33.49
CA VAL A 132 -6.76 -6.59 -33.57
C VAL A 132 -6.88 -7.27 -34.93
N LYS A 133 -5.98 -6.94 -35.86
CA LYS A 133 -5.80 -7.73 -37.07
C LYS A 133 -5.19 -9.07 -36.67
N GLU A 134 -6.00 -10.12 -36.69
CA GLU A 134 -5.50 -11.49 -36.74
C GLU A 134 -4.90 -11.75 -38.13
N GLU A 135 -3.60 -11.51 -38.26
CA GLU A 135 -2.84 -12.04 -39.39
C GLU A 135 -2.59 -13.53 -39.17
N LYS A 136 -3.24 -14.33 -40.00
CA LYS A 136 -2.94 -15.76 -40.16
C LYS A 136 -1.52 -15.91 -40.71
N LEU A 137 -0.57 -16.30 -39.86
CA LEU A 137 0.66 -16.92 -40.32
C LEU A 137 0.42 -18.42 -40.44
N GLY A 138 0.20 -18.84 -41.68
CA GLY A 138 0.22 -20.24 -42.09
C GLY A 138 1.61 -20.86 -41.91
N LEU A 139 1.59 -22.08 -41.37
CA LEU A 139 2.53 -23.19 -41.54
C LEU A 139 3.91 -22.88 -42.14
N GLY A 140 4.95 -23.08 -41.32
CA GLY A 140 6.35 -23.10 -41.76
C GLY A 140 7.23 -23.83 -40.76
N GLN A 141 7.34 -25.14 -40.95
CA GLN A 141 8.16 -26.07 -40.18
C GLN A 141 9.65 -25.83 -40.49
N ILE A 142 10.50 -25.56 -39.49
CA ILE A 142 11.94 -25.80 -39.59
C ILE A 142 12.42 -26.47 -38.30
N ARG A 143 12.88 -27.71 -38.48
CA ARG A 143 13.73 -28.48 -37.55
C ARG A 143 15.00 -27.70 -37.22
N SER A 144 15.35 -27.64 -35.95
CA SER A 144 16.75 -27.70 -35.54
C SER A 144 16.84 -28.47 -34.23
N GLU A 145 17.28 -29.71 -34.34
CA GLU A 145 17.75 -30.51 -33.22
C GLU A 145 18.92 -29.78 -32.55
N CYS A 146 18.79 -29.45 -31.27
CA CYS A 146 19.94 -29.16 -30.42
C CYS A 146 19.97 -30.20 -29.30
N LYS A 147 20.69 -31.29 -29.55
CA LYS A 147 21.16 -32.21 -28.51
C LYS A 147 22.02 -31.42 -27.54
N TRP A 148 21.62 -31.38 -26.28
CA TRP A 148 22.54 -31.04 -25.19
C TRP A 148 22.63 -32.24 -24.25
N HIS A 149 23.88 -32.67 -24.09
CA HIS A 149 24.31 -33.85 -23.38
C HIS A 149 23.84 -33.87 -21.91
N LYS A 150 23.48 -35.07 -21.46
CA LYS A 150 23.43 -35.44 -20.04
C LYS A 150 24.81 -35.21 -19.42
N HIS A 151 24.91 -34.37 -18.41
CA HIS A 151 25.84 -34.58 -17.31
C HIS A 151 25.10 -34.46 -15.98
N ALA A 152 25.25 -35.53 -15.21
CA ALA A 152 24.77 -35.70 -13.85
C ALA A 152 25.56 -34.85 -12.85
N SER A 153 25.02 -34.81 -11.62
CA SER A 153 25.50 -34.20 -10.37
C SER A 153 25.70 -32.68 -10.43
N TRP A 154 25.17 -31.88 -9.50
CA TRP A 154 25.41 -31.94 -8.07
C TRP A 154 24.17 -31.51 -7.27
N GLN A 155 23.79 -32.34 -6.29
CA GLN A 155 23.01 -31.88 -5.16
C GLN A 155 23.89 -30.95 -4.33
N VAL A 156 23.59 -29.65 -4.36
CA VAL A 156 24.13 -28.71 -3.38
C VAL A 156 22.94 -28.15 -2.62
N ALA A 157 22.79 -28.61 -1.38
CA ALA A 157 21.88 -28.07 -0.39
C ALA A 157 22.32 -26.64 -0.05
N GLU A 158 21.87 -25.69 -0.85
CA GLU A 158 22.10 -24.26 -0.65
C GLU A 158 21.12 -23.75 0.41
N TRP A 159 21.62 -23.41 1.60
CA TRP A 159 20.84 -22.87 2.71
C TRP A 159 20.31 -21.47 2.35
N LYS A 160 18.98 -21.36 2.27
CA LYS A 160 18.25 -20.28 1.57
C LYS A 160 18.02 -19.01 2.41
N MET A 161 18.83 -17.98 2.19
CA MET A 161 18.40 -16.57 2.39
C MET A 161 17.80 -15.97 1.10
N GLY A 162 16.79 -16.63 0.49
CA GLY A 162 16.39 -16.24 -0.86
C GLY A 162 15.10 -16.84 -1.40
N ARG A 163 13.96 -16.62 -0.74
CA ARG A 163 12.65 -16.92 -1.37
C ARG A 163 11.49 -16.06 -0.85
N VAL A 164 11.72 -14.76 -0.70
CA VAL A 164 10.65 -13.82 -0.35
C VAL A 164 9.73 -13.63 -1.56
N ARG A 165 8.45 -13.95 -1.38
CA ARG A 165 7.42 -13.76 -2.41
C ARG A 165 7.04 -12.28 -2.54
N THR A 166 6.73 -11.83 -3.75
CA THR A 166 6.36 -10.44 -4.06
C THR A 166 4.98 -10.08 -3.52
N LYS A 167 4.70 -8.78 -3.38
CA LYS A 167 3.40 -8.26 -2.93
C LYS A 167 2.22 -8.74 -3.78
N THR A 168 2.42 -8.90 -5.09
CA THR A 168 1.40 -9.38 -6.03
C THR A 168 0.96 -10.80 -5.70
N VAL A 169 1.93 -11.70 -5.50
CA VAL A 169 1.68 -13.09 -5.10
C VAL A 169 0.96 -13.14 -3.74
N LYS A 170 1.43 -12.35 -2.77
CA LYS A 170 0.84 -12.33 -1.43
C LYS A 170 -0.58 -11.77 -1.42
N LYS A 171 -0.85 -10.70 -2.19
CA LYS A 171 -2.17 -10.09 -2.31
C LYS A 171 -3.16 -11.05 -2.98
N ALA A 172 -2.79 -11.62 -4.14
CA ALA A 172 -3.65 -12.55 -4.87
C ALA A 172 -3.99 -13.80 -4.02
N ALA A 173 -3.01 -14.39 -3.35
CA ALA A 173 -3.26 -15.56 -2.52
C ALA A 173 -4.18 -15.28 -1.32
N ARG A 174 -4.09 -14.10 -0.68
CA ARG A 174 -5.01 -13.74 0.41
C ARG A 174 -6.44 -13.65 -0.07
N VAL A 175 -6.66 -12.99 -1.22
CA VAL A 175 -7.99 -12.87 -1.83
C VAL A 175 -8.57 -14.25 -2.17
N ILE A 176 -7.74 -15.18 -2.65
CA ILE A 176 -8.19 -16.56 -2.93
C ILE A 176 -8.57 -17.29 -1.64
N VAL A 177 -7.80 -17.13 -0.56
CA VAL A 177 -8.10 -17.73 0.75
C VAL A 177 -9.37 -17.15 1.35
N GLU A 178 -9.58 -15.83 1.27
CA GLU A 178 -10.77 -15.15 1.80
C GLU A 178 -12.06 -15.64 1.12
N LYS A 179 -12.04 -15.80 -0.21
CA LYS A 179 -13.24 -16.15 -0.98
C LYS A 179 -13.50 -17.65 -1.10
N TYR A 180 -12.45 -18.47 -1.17
CA TYR A 180 -12.56 -19.88 -1.53
C TYR A 180 -12.01 -20.83 -0.46
N TYR A 181 -12.05 -20.44 0.81
CA TYR A 181 -11.51 -21.22 1.92
C TYR A 181 -12.00 -22.69 1.91
N SER A 182 -13.29 -22.90 1.69
CA SER A 182 -13.93 -24.23 1.70
C SER A 182 -13.39 -25.19 0.64
N LYS A 183 -12.83 -24.67 -0.45
CA LYS A 183 -12.30 -25.48 -1.56
C LYS A 183 -10.81 -25.78 -1.42
N LEU A 184 -10.09 -25.01 -0.59
CA LEU A 184 -8.63 -25.07 -0.51
C LEU A 184 -8.17 -26.16 0.44
N THR A 185 -7.04 -26.79 0.13
CA THR A 185 -6.46 -27.88 0.93
C THR A 185 -5.03 -27.55 1.38
N LEU A 186 -4.38 -28.45 2.11
CA LEU A 186 -2.96 -28.31 2.45
C LEU A 186 -2.02 -28.68 1.29
N ASP A 187 -2.53 -29.45 0.32
CA ASP A 187 -1.75 -29.99 -0.79
C ASP A 187 -1.46 -28.93 -1.87
N PHE A 188 -0.27 -29.03 -2.47
CA PHE A 188 0.15 -28.08 -3.50
C PHE A 188 -0.48 -28.34 -4.86
N GLN A 189 -0.65 -29.60 -5.27
CA GLN A 189 -1.16 -29.90 -6.61
C GLN A 189 -2.63 -29.57 -6.74
N VAL A 190 -3.42 -29.89 -5.70
CA VAL A 190 -4.84 -29.53 -5.62
C VAL A 190 -5.00 -28.00 -5.67
N ASN A 191 -4.29 -27.26 -4.82
CA ASN A 191 -4.35 -25.80 -4.83
C ASN A 191 -3.83 -25.18 -6.13
N LYS A 192 -2.87 -25.81 -6.82
CA LYS A 192 -2.39 -25.36 -8.14
C LYS A 192 -3.51 -25.43 -9.18
N LYS A 193 -4.32 -26.50 -9.15
CA LYS A 193 -5.50 -26.65 -10.03
C LYS A 193 -6.60 -25.65 -9.67
N ILE A 194 -6.92 -25.50 -8.39
CA ILE A 194 -7.91 -24.52 -7.93
C ILE A 194 -7.51 -23.09 -8.32
N THR A 195 -6.23 -22.72 -8.21
CA THR A 195 -5.78 -21.38 -8.62
C THR A 195 -5.86 -21.14 -10.13
N GLU A 196 -5.88 -22.20 -10.94
CA GLU A 196 -6.06 -22.13 -12.40
C GLU A 196 -7.54 -21.97 -12.76
N GLU A 197 -8.44 -22.60 -11.99
CA GLU A 197 -9.89 -22.49 -12.14
C GLU A 197 -10.44 -21.14 -11.63
N VAL A 198 -9.92 -20.66 -10.49
CA VAL A 198 -10.42 -19.47 -9.80
C VAL A 198 -9.94 -18.16 -10.44
N ALA A 199 -8.74 -18.15 -11.05
CA ALA A 199 -8.11 -16.93 -11.51
C ALA A 199 -7.37 -17.13 -12.85
N THR A 200 -7.60 -16.19 -13.77
CA THR A 200 -6.86 -16.12 -15.03
C THR A 200 -5.42 -15.63 -14.77
N VAL A 201 -4.50 -16.57 -14.55
CA VAL A 201 -3.09 -16.25 -14.28
C VAL A 201 -2.26 -16.42 -15.56
N PRO A 202 -1.59 -15.37 -16.06
CA PRO A 202 -0.98 -15.38 -17.39
C PRO A 202 0.27 -16.26 -17.50
N SER A 203 0.93 -16.60 -16.39
CA SER A 203 2.16 -17.41 -16.44
C SER A 203 2.16 -18.55 -15.43
N LYS A 204 2.67 -19.71 -15.88
CA LYS A 204 2.89 -20.91 -15.06
C LYS A 204 3.70 -20.60 -13.81
N ARG A 205 4.74 -19.77 -13.92
CA ARG A 205 5.60 -19.41 -12.78
C ARG A 205 4.88 -18.55 -11.73
N LEU A 206 3.95 -17.67 -12.14
CA LEU A 206 3.14 -16.89 -11.20
C LEU A 206 2.09 -17.76 -10.52
N ARG A 207 1.37 -18.61 -11.27
CA ARG A 207 0.41 -19.58 -10.73
C ARG A 207 1.04 -20.45 -9.64
N ASN A 208 2.21 -21.05 -9.93
CA ASN A 208 2.91 -21.88 -8.96
C ASN A 208 3.33 -21.12 -7.69
N LYS A 209 3.67 -19.83 -7.80
CA LYS A 209 4.02 -19.00 -6.63
C LYS A 209 2.79 -18.65 -5.79
N ILE A 210 1.64 -18.42 -6.42
CA ILE A 210 0.36 -18.12 -5.78
C ILE A 210 -0.16 -19.36 -5.06
N ALA A 211 -0.27 -20.50 -5.76
CA ALA A 211 -0.65 -21.78 -5.17
C ALA A 211 0.27 -22.15 -4.00
N GLY A 212 1.58 -21.99 -4.17
CA GLY A 212 2.56 -22.29 -3.13
C GLY A 212 2.59 -21.28 -1.97
N PHE A 213 1.95 -20.11 -2.08
CA PHE A 213 1.74 -19.23 -0.93
C PHE A 213 0.40 -19.49 -0.26
N THR A 214 -0.60 -19.88 -1.03
CA THR A 214 -1.93 -20.31 -0.55
C THR A 214 -1.80 -21.52 0.38
N THR A 215 -1.02 -22.54 -0.01
CA THR A 215 -0.68 -23.68 0.88
C THR A 215 0.02 -23.23 2.16
N HIS A 216 0.93 -22.25 2.06
CA HIS A 216 1.64 -21.72 3.22
C HIS A 216 0.72 -20.96 4.16
N LEU A 217 -0.30 -20.25 3.64
CA LEU A 217 -1.32 -19.61 4.45
C LEU A 217 -2.22 -20.64 5.14
N MET A 218 -2.63 -21.70 4.45
CA MET A 218 -3.43 -22.78 5.04
C MET A 218 -2.74 -23.44 6.24
N LYS A 219 -1.44 -23.75 6.11
CA LYS A 219 -0.64 -24.29 7.24
C LYS A 219 -0.50 -23.32 8.42
N ARG A 220 -0.63 -22.00 8.18
CA ARG A 220 -0.59 -21.00 9.25
C ARG A 220 -1.93 -20.83 9.92
N ILE A 221 -3.03 -20.85 9.16
CA ILE A 221 -4.39 -20.74 9.66
C ILE A 221 -4.70 -21.90 10.64
N GLN A 222 -4.23 -23.11 10.34
CA GLN A 222 -4.37 -24.26 11.25
C GLN A 222 -3.72 -24.05 12.63
N LYS A 223 -2.67 -23.22 12.72
CA LYS A 223 -1.97 -22.95 13.99
C LYS A 223 -2.55 -21.75 14.74
N GLY A 224 -3.34 -20.91 14.09
CA GLY A 224 -3.89 -19.71 14.71
C GLY A 224 -4.26 -18.62 13.71
N PRO A 225 -4.80 -17.49 14.21
CA PRO A 225 -5.30 -16.41 13.37
C PRO A 225 -4.17 -15.74 12.60
N VAL A 226 -4.40 -15.51 11.30
CA VAL A 226 -3.42 -14.91 10.40
C VAL A 226 -3.80 -13.46 10.11
N ARG A 227 -2.90 -12.52 10.44
CA ARG A 227 -3.12 -11.09 10.21
C ARG A 227 -3.39 -10.75 8.73
N GLY A 228 -4.49 -10.05 8.49
CA GLY A 228 -4.87 -9.52 7.18
C GLY A 228 -5.44 -10.57 6.23
N ILE A 229 -6.15 -11.55 6.80
CA ILE A 229 -7.06 -12.47 6.13
C ILE A 229 -8.31 -12.47 7.00
N SER A 230 -9.45 -12.05 6.46
CA SER A 230 -10.75 -12.20 7.12
C SER A 230 -11.30 -13.57 6.76
N LEU A 231 -11.39 -14.45 7.75
CA LEU A 231 -12.08 -15.71 7.60
C LEU A 231 -13.42 -15.58 8.31
N LYS A 232 -14.54 -15.83 7.62
CA LYS A 232 -15.88 -15.76 8.23
C LYS A 232 -15.99 -16.57 9.52
N LEU A 233 -15.36 -17.75 9.55
CA LEU A 233 -15.28 -18.61 10.73
C LEU A 233 -14.57 -17.92 11.92
N GLN A 234 -13.57 -17.06 11.67
CA GLN A 234 -12.89 -16.29 12.71
C GLN A 234 -13.71 -15.07 13.16
N GLU A 235 -14.60 -14.57 12.32
CA GLU A 235 -15.51 -13.46 12.66
C GLU A 235 -16.56 -13.95 13.65
N GLU A 236 -17.20 -15.09 13.40
CA GLU A 236 -18.17 -15.72 14.33
C GLU A 236 -17.54 -16.11 15.69
N GLU A 237 -16.30 -16.59 15.69
CA GLU A 237 -15.58 -16.92 16.94
C GLU A 237 -15.11 -15.66 17.69
N ARG A 238 -14.92 -14.53 16.99
CA ARG A 238 -14.67 -13.23 17.62
C ARG A 238 -15.95 -12.64 18.19
N GLU A 239 -17.05 -12.73 17.47
CA GLU A 239 -18.37 -12.28 17.95
C GLU A 239 -18.74 -13.00 19.24
N ARG A 240 -18.60 -14.32 19.30
CA ARG A 240 -18.82 -15.08 20.54
C ARG A 240 -17.90 -14.69 21.70
N ARG A 241 -16.68 -14.25 21.43
CA ARG A 241 -15.76 -13.73 22.47
C ARG A 241 -16.10 -12.31 22.90
N MET A 242 -16.59 -11.47 21.99
CA MET A 242 -17.01 -10.10 22.30
C MET A 242 -18.35 -10.09 23.04
N GLU A 243 -19.24 -11.02 22.72
CA GLU A 243 -20.53 -11.24 23.37
C GLU A 243 -20.40 -12.02 24.69
N PHE A 244 -19.18 -12.46 25.04
CA PHE A 244 -18.94 -13.13 26.30
C PHE A 244 -19.08 -12.16 27.47
N VAL A 245 -20.22 -12.22 28.14
CA VAL A 245 -20.47 -11.58 29.43
C VAL A 245 -20.27 -12.64 30.51
N PRO A 246 -19.37 -12.44 31.49
CA PRO A 246 -19.21 -13.38 32.60
C PRO A 246 -20.46 -13.38 33.50
N ASP A 247 -20.76 -14.52 34.12
CA ASP A 247 -21.93 -14.67 35.00
C ASP A 247 -21.87 -13.73 36.22
N GLN A 248 -20.67 -13.34 36.65
CA GLN A 248 -20.44 -12.35 37.71
C GLN A 248 -19.71 -11.14 37.13
N SER A 249 -20.25 -9.95 37.34
CA SER A 249 -19.61 -8.69 36.94
C SER A 249 -18.43 -8.38 37.85
N GLU A 250 -17.26 -8.09 37.28
CA GLU A 250 -16.07 -7.66 38.04
C GLU A 250 -16.32 -6.36 38.83
N VAL A 251 -17.31 -5.57 38.42
CA VAL A 251 -17.74 -4.33 39.09
C VAL A 251 -18.53 -4.61 40.39
N ASN A 252 -19.04 -5.83 40.56
CA ASN A 252 -19.77 -6.21 41.77
C ASN A 252 -18.78 -6.54 42.91
N THR A 253 -18.11 -5.52 43.42
CA THR A 253 -17.24 -5.60 44.59
C THR A 253 -18.03 -5.29 45.86
N GLU A 254 -17.78 -6.03 46.93
CA GLU A 254 -18.45 -5.82 48.23
C GLU A 254 -18.19 -4.44 48.85
N PHE A 255 -17.04 -3.82 48.56
CA PHE A 255 -16.67 -2.48 49.02
C PHE A 255 -15.94 -1.70 47.92
N ILE A 256 -16.41 -0.48 47.63
CA ILE A 256 -15.78 0.45 46.70
C ILE A 256 -14.92 1.42 47.50
N GLN A 257 -13.62 1.43 47.28
CA GLN A 257 -12.69 2.37 47.91
C GLN A 257 -12.57 3.63 47.07
N VAL A 258 -12.80 4.80 47.68
CA VAL A 258 -12.76 6.11 47.03
C VAL A 258 -11.84 7.08 47.78
N ASP A 259 -11.24 8.00 47.04
CA ASP A 259 -10.43 9.08 47.60
C ASP A 259 -11.33 10.15 48.24
N GLN A 260 -10.77 10.96 49.14
CA GLN A 260 -11.51 12.00 49.86
C GLN A 260 -12.13 13.04 48.90
N ASP A 261 -11.37 13.54 47.94
CA ASP A 261 -11.86 14.52 46.95
C ASP A 261 -13.00 13.95 46.10
N THR A 262 -12.92 12.66 45.74
CA THR A 262 -14.00 11.99 44.99
C THR A 262 -15.26 11.80 45.84
N ARG A 263 -15.12 11.67 47.16
CA ARG A 263 -16.27 11.61 48.07
C ARG A 263 -16.97 12.95 48.21
N ASP A 264 -16.22 14.04 48.24
CA ASP A 264 -16.80 15.38 48.33
C ASP A 264 -17.52 15.76 47.02
N MET A 265 -16.97 15.36 45.87
CA MET A 265 -17.68 15.41 44.58
C MET A 265 -19.00 14.61 44.60
N LEU A 266 -19.02 13.41 45.21
CA LEU A 266 -20.25 12.61 45.33
C LEU A 266 -21.30 13.27 46.24
N LYS A 267 -20.88 14.03 47.26
CA LYS A 267 -21.78 14.83 48.11
C LYS A 267 -22.41 15.98 47.36
N GLU A 268 -21.63 16.68 46.52
CA GLU A 268 -22.15 17.79 45.70
C GLU A 268 -23.16 17.33 44.64
N LEU A 269 -23.04 16.08 44.17
CA LEU A 269 -23.97 15.44 43.23
C LEU A 269 -25.14 14.72 43.92
N ASP A 270 -25.32 14.89 45.24
CA ASP A 270 -26.35 14.22 46.07
C ASP A 270 -26.31 12.67 46.03
N MET A 271 -25.15 12.06 45.74
CA MET A 271 -24.95 10.61 45.64
C MET A 271 -24.23 9.97 46.86
N ASP A 272 -24.11 10.68 47.98
CA ASP A 272 -23.37 10.23 49.19
C ASP A 272 -24.04 9.06 49.94
N ARG A 273 -25.30 8.73 49.64
CA ARG A 273 -26.06 7.64 50.29
C ARG A 273 -25.91 6.27 49.63
N LEU A 274 -25.05 6.15 48.62
CA LEU A 274 -24.82 4.86 47.96
C LEU A 274 -24.17 3.86 48.95
N PRO A 275 -24.68 2.62 49.05
CA PRO A 275 -24.13 1.63 49.94
C PRO A 275 -22.71 1.21 49.50
N ASN A 276 -21.92 0.69 50.44
CA ASN A 276 -20.63 0.04 50.20
C ASN A 276 -19.47 0.96 49.76
N ILE A 277 -19.56 2.28 49.94
CA ILE A 277 -18.46 3.22 49.68
C ILE A 277 -17.61 3.43 50.94
N THR A 278 -16.29 3.22 50.83
CA THR A 278 -15.32 3.40 51.92
C THR A 278 -14.23 4.40 51.50
N THR A 279 -13.84 5.32 52.39
CA THR A 279 -12.76 6.28 52.09
C THR A 279 -11.41 5.67 52.45
N SER A 280 -10.46 5.67 51.51
CA SER A 280 -9.06 5.36 51.80
C SER A 280 -8.21 6.63 51.82
N ASN A 281 -7.38 6.79 52.85
CA ASN A 281 -6.40 7.88 52.93
C ASN A 281 -5.08 7.43 52.29
N MET A 282 -5.03 7.25 50.97
CA MET A 282 -3.77 6.95 50.29
C MET A 282 -2.99 8.23 50.00
N THR A 283 -1.87 8.43 50.68
CA THR A 283 -0.89 9.48 50.35
C THR A 283 -0.20 9.15 49.04
N LEU A 284 -0.44 9.97 48.01
CA LEU A 284 0.26 9.90 46.72
C LEU A 284 1.77 10.16 46.91
N VAL A 285 2.59 9.10 47.01
CA VAL A 285 4.04 9.22 46.87
C VAL A 285 4.36 9.38 45.38
N GLY A 286 4.30 10.63 44.92
CA GLY A 286 4.76 11.02 43.59
C GLY A 286 6.26 10.77 43.45
N THR A 287 6.65 9.73 42.72
CA THR A 287 8.05 9.55 42.30
C THR A 287 8.37 10.53 41.17
N MET A 288 8.87 11.71 41.54
CA MET A 288 9.61 12.60 40.63
C MET A 288 10.82 11.84 40.06
N ARG A 289 10.70 11.30 38.85
CA ARG A 289 11.88 10.98 38.03
C ARG A 289 12.46 12.30 37.50
N ARG A 290 13.55 12.75 38.13
CA ARG A 290 14.39 13.83 37.60
C ARG A 290 15.02 13.39 36.27
N HIS A 291 15.10 14.35 35.35
CA HIS A 291 15.74 14.25 34.04
C HIS A 291 17.23 13.91 34.12
#